data_AF-A0A6B2DRT2-F1
#
_entry.id   AF-A0A6B2DRT2-F1
#
_cell.length_a   1.000
_cell.length_b   1.000
_cell.length_c   1.000
_cell.angle_alpha   90.00
_cell.angle_beta   90.00
_cell.angle_gamma   90.00
#
_symmetry.space_group_name_H-M   'P 1'
#
loop_
_entity.id
_entity.type
_entity.pdbx_description
1 polymer ?
#
loop_
_entity_poly.entity_id
_entity_poly.type
_entity_poly.pdbx_seq_one_letter_code
_entity_poly.pdbx_strand_id
1 'polypeptide(L)'
;MELKSVLCGAVPGSLFLKRLAPVLDLHAADLFAIAQVAMPDELAPLDMAVGQFIPRLVECALLLTPERRERLRQYARSLPQFSRPQSSEAPRVHKQYVPGPGAVLMRMLANRTLNWTSSAKVLSRLGGVHLAASSIGALGRGRKELTPDLMAPFSSVLGIRTDILAILLSVELPDSTVPLTPQVDVSELIWDVRRLVGDQVRRIIEEAEYLISEA
;
A
#
# COMPACT_ATOMS: atom_id res chain seq x y z
N MET A 1 11.55 -22.52 16.97
CA MET A 1 12.68 -22.86 16.08
C MET A 1 12.34 -22.58 14.60
N GLU A 2 11.68 -21.47 14.28
CA GLU A 2 11.32 -21.10 12.89
C GLU A 2 12.14 -19.90 12.38
N LEU A 3 12.45 -18.93 13.25
CA LEU A 3 13.34 -17.82 12.90
C LEU A 3 14.72 -18.31 12.44
N LYS A 4 15.32 -19.27 13.15
CA LYS A 4 16.62 -19.84 12.78
C LYS A 4 16.59 -20.50 11.39
N SER A 5 15.53 -21.23 11.05
CA SER A 5 15.42 -21.86 9.73
C SER A 5 15.24 -20.83 8.61
N VAL A 6 14.47 -19.77 8.85
CA VAL A 6 14.32 -18.66 7.90
C VAL A 6 15.64 -17.95 7.66
N LEU A 7 16.43 -17.70 8.72
CA LEU A 7 17.78 -17.14 8.60
C LEU A 7 18.75 -18.07 7.83
N CYS A 8 18.48 -19.37 7.80
CA CYS A 8 19.19 -20.35 6.98
C CYS A 8 18.59 -20.53 5.57
N GLY A 9 17.66 -19.67 5.14
CA GLY A 9 17.09 -19.66 3.79
C GLY A 9 15.80 -20.45 3.61
N ALA A 10 15.18 -20.97 4.68
CA ALA A 10 13.88 -21.64 4.57
C ALA A 10 12.76 -20.65 4.25
N VAL A 11 11.77 -21.09 3.45
CA VAL A 11 10.57 -20.30 3.16
C VAL A 11 9.75 -20.13 4.44
N PRO A 12 9.39 -18.89 4.85
CA PRO A 12 8.67 -18.65 6.09
C PRO A 12 7.21 -19.13 6.00
N GLY A 13 6.69 -19.69 7.10
CA GLY A 13 5.29 -20.10 7.20
C GLY A 13 4.33 -18.91 7.29
N SER A 14 3.09 -19.09 6.82
CA SER A 14 2.04 -18.05 6.87
C SER A 14 1.77 -17.52 8.28
N LEU A 15 1.70 -18.42 9.28
CA LEU A 15 1.46 -18.04 10.67
C LEU A 15 2.61 -17.22 11.25
N PHE A 16 3.85 -17.55 10.88
CA PHE A 16 5.03 -16.80 11.31
C PHE A 16 5.03 -15.38 10.73
N LEU A 17 4.76 -15.23 9.44
CA LEU A 17 4.66 -13.90 8.82
C LEU A 17 3.57 -13.05 9.47
N LYS A 18 2.39 -13.61 9.74
CA LYS A 18 1.31 -12.89 10.44
C LYS A 18 1.71 -12.42 11.83
N ARG A 19 2.46 -13.23 12.58
CA ARG A 19 2.95 -12.89 13.93
C ARG A 19 4.11 -11.90 13.90
N LEU A 20 4.94 -11.95 12.87
CA LEU A 20 6.09 -11.07 12.72
C LEU A 20 5.70 -9.66 12.26
N ALA A 21 4.67 -9.55 11.41
CA ALA A 21 4.20 -8.29 10.84
C ALA A 21 4.03 -7.15 11.87
N PRO A 22 3.28 -7.30 12.99
CA PRO A 22 3.14 -6.24 13.98
C PRO A 22 4.44 -5.92 14.73
N VAL A 23 5.37 -6.87 14.84
CA VAL A 23 6.69 -6.64 15.47
C VAL A 23 7.55 -5.72 14.61
N LEU A 24 7.37 -5.78 13.29
CA LEU A 24 8.07 -4.94 12.31
C LEU A 24 7.31 -3.65 11.97
N ASP A 25 6.17 -3.39 12.61
CA ASP A 25 5.27 -2.29 12.25
C ASP A 25 4.87 -2.31 10.76
N LEU A 26 4.63 -3.53 10.24
CA LEU A 26 4.22 -3.77 8.86
C LEU A 26 2.84 -4.41 8.82
N HIS A 27 2.11 -4.14 7.74
CA HIS A 27 0.95 -4.94 7.42
C HIS A 27 1.37 -6.35 6.99
N ALA A 28 0.65 -7.37 7.47
CA ALA A 28 0.95 -8.76 7.15
C ALA A 28 1.04 -9.00 5.64
N ALA A 29 0.10 -8.48 4.85
CA ALA A 29 0.09 -8.62 3.38
C ALA A 29 1.38 -8.10 2.72
N ASP A 30 1.94 -7.00 3.25
CA ASP A 30 3.18 -6.42 2.72
C ASP A 30 4.37 -7.32 3.06
N LEU A 31 4.37 -7.95 4.23
CA LEU A 31 5.40 -8.93 4.58
C LEU A 31 5.34 -10.19 3.69
N PHE A 32 4.17 -10.66 3.27
CA PHE A 32 4.06 -11.72 2.24
C PHE A 32 4.65 -11.26 0.90
N ALA A 33 4.42 -9.99 0.51
CA ALA A 33 4.96 -9.43 -0.73
C ALA A 33 6.50 -9.33 -0.71
N ILE A 34 7.07 -8.93 0.44
CA ILE A 34 8.52 -8.83 0.71
C ILE A 34 9.16 -10.22 0.73
N ALA A 35 8.56 -11.18 1.44
CA ALA A 35 9.02 -12.56 1.50
C ALA A 35 8.81 -13.33 0.18
N GLN A 36 8.16 -12.70 -0.81
CA GLN A 36 7.88 -13.26 -2.14
C GLN A 36 7.13 -14.59 -2.10
N VAL A 37 6.27 -14.77 -1.09
CA VAL A 37 5.43 -15.94 -0.91
C VAL A 37 3.98 -15.62 -1.30
N ALA A 38 3.21 -16.67 -1.62
CA ALA A 38 1.80 -16.51 -1.93
C ALA A 38 1.05 -15.92 -0.72
N MET A 39 0.30 -14.84 -0.96
CA MET A 39 -0.53 -14.21 0.07
C MET A 39 -1.84 -14.99 0.26
N PRO A 40 -2.22 -15.33 1.52
CA PRO A 40 -3.51 -15.92 1.82
C PRO A 40 -4.68 -15.04 1.37
N ASP A 41 -5.76 -15.67 0.89
CA ASP A 41 -6.91 -14.97 0.33
C ASP A 41 -7.64 -14.05 1.32
N GLU A 42 -7.59 -14.35 2.62
CA GLU A 42 -8.15 -13.55 3.70
C GLU A 42 -7.45 -12.19 3.85
N LEU A 43 -6.18 -12.10 3.47
CA LEU A 43 -5.38 -10.87 3.54
C LEU A 43 -5.52 -10.04 2.26
N ALA A 44 -5.98 -10.63 1.16
CA ALA A 44 -6.12 -9.92 -0.09
C ALA A 44 -7.15 -8.76 -0.01
N PRO A 45 -6.98 -7.73 -0.84
CA PRO A 45 -8.01 -6.72 -1.04
C PRO A 45 -9.33 -7.33 -1.52
N LEU A 46 -10.45 -6.72 -1.17
CA LEU A 46 -11.78 -7.25 -1.48
C LEU A 46 -12.17 -6.98 -2.95
N ASP A 47 -12.06 -5.73 -3.38
CA ASP A 47 -12.45 -5.27 -4.70
C ASP A 47 -11.37 -4.37 -5.30
N MET A 48 -10.71 -4.83 -6.36
CA MET A 48 -9.67 -4.05 -7.03
C MET A 48 -10.20 -2.83 -7.79
N ALA A 49 -11.51 -2.76 -8.08
CA ALA A 49 -12.12 -1.59 -8.71
C ALA A 49 -12.13 -0.38 -7.76
N VAL A 50 -12.04 -0.59 -6.45
CA VAL A 50 -11.91 0.48 -5.44
C VAL A 50 -10.76 1.43 -5.72
N GLY A 51 -9.68 0.93 -6.33
CA GLY A 51 -8.49 1.73 -6.66
C GLY A 51 -8.79 2.99 -7.48
N GLN A 52 -9.90 3.04 -8.24
CA GLN A 52 -10.28 4.24 -8.99
C GLN A 52 -10.74 5.41 -8.09
N PHE A 53 -11.25 5.11 -6.90
CA PHE A 53 -11.77 6.09 -5.95
C PHE A 53 -10.69 6.61 -5.00
N ILE A 54 -9.65 5.82 -4.74
CA ILE A 54 -8.59 6.16 -3.77
C ILE A 54 -7.92 7.51 -4.05
N PRO A 55 -7.58 7.89 -5.29
CA PRO A 55 -7.02 9.21 -5.54
C PRO A 55 -7.90 10.33 -4.97
N ARG A 56 -9.23 10.30 -5.23
CA ARG A 56 -10.16 11.33 -4.74
C ARG A 56 -10.26 11.29 -3.22
N LEU A 57 -10.30 10.10 -2.62
CA LEU A 57 -10.26 9.96 -1.16
C LEU A 57 -9.02 10.61 -0.55
N VAL A 58 -7.83 10.36 -1.12
CA VAL A 58 -6.56 10.97 -0.66
C VAL A 58 -6.60 12.48 -0.78
N GLU A 59 -7.13 13.00 -1.89
CA GLU A 59 -7.28 14.44 -2.12
C GLU A 59 -8.18 15.10 -1.05
N CYS A 60 -9.34 14.50 -0.75
CA CYS A 60 -10.20 14.99 0.33
C CYS A 60 -9.52 14.88 1.70
N ALA A 61 -8.87 13.74 1.99
CA ALA A 61 -8.21 13.53 3.28
C ALA A 61 -7.10 14.56 3.53
N LEU A 62 -6.32 14.94 2.51
CA LEU A 62 -5.27 15.96 2.63
C LEU A 62 -5.80 17.36 2.98
N LEU A 63 -7.09 17.64 2.71
CA LEU A 63 -7.74 18.92 3.06
C LEU A 63 -8.30 18.94 4.49
N LEU A 64 -8.38 17.79 5.16
CA LEU A 64 -8.92 17.67 6.51
C LEU A 64 -7.84 17.91 7.57
N THR A 65 -8.22 18.39 8.76
CA THR A 65 -7.35 18.40 9.94
C THR A 65 -7.07 16.96 10.43
N PRO A 66 -6.01 16.72 11.23
CA PRO A 66 -5.72 15.40 11.79
C PRO A 66 -6.91 14.77 12.52
N GLU A 67 -7.68 15.54 13.28
CA GLU A 67 -8.84 15.07 14.05
C GLU A 67 -9.97 14.63 13.11
N ARG A 68 -10.23 15.40 12.05
CA ARG A 68 -11.25 15.05 11.04
C ARG A 68 -10.81 13.85 10.20
N ARG A 69 -9.51 13.69 9.92
CA ARG A 69 -8.96 12.49 9.28
C ARG A 69 -9.15 11.25 10.15
N GLU A 70 -8.89 11.34 11.45
CA GLU A 70 -9.12 10.23 12.38
C GLU A 70 -10.62 9.86 12.45
N ARG A 71 -11.52 10.86 12.51
CA ARG A 71 -12.97 10.61 12.41
C ARG A 71 -13.34 9.87 11.11
N LEU A 72 -12.79 10.29 9.98
CA LEU A 72 -13.02 9.64 8.69
C LEU A 72 -12.51 8.18 8.69
N ARG A 73 -11.35 7.92 9.29
CA ARG A 73 -10.80 6.57 9.46
C ARG A 73 -11.67 5.68 10.34
N GLN A 74 -12.16 6.22 11.46
CA GLN A 74 -13.10 5.51 12.34
C GLN A 74 -14.38 5.15 11.60
N TYR A 75 -14.91 6.07 10.79
CA TYR A 75 -16.05 5.78 9.93
C TYR A 75 -15.75 4.65 8.94
N ALA A 76 -14.61 4.70 8.23
CA ALA A 76 -14.19 3.66 7.30
C ALA A 76 -14.09 2.28 7.96
N ARG A 77 -13.51 2.21 9.17
CA ARG A 77 -13.38 0.99 9.97
C ARG A 77 -14.71 0.47 10.52
N SER A 78 -15.70 1.34 10.69
CA SER A 78 -17.04 0.96 11.18
C SER A 78 -17.91 0.27 10.12
N LEU A 79 -17.58 0.43 8.83
CA LEU A 79 -18.38 -0.13 7.75
C LEU A 79 -18.28 -1.66 7.70
N PRO A 80 -19.38 -2.36 7.42
CA PRO A 80 -19.39 -3.82 7.40
C PRO A 80 -18.50 -4.35 6.27
N GLN A 81 -17.69 -5.36 6.57
CA GLN A 81 -16.90 -6.05 5.54
C GLN A 81 -17.72 -7.17 4.93
N PHE A 82 -17.82 -7.19 3.61
CA PHE A 82 -18.49 -8.30 2.90
C PHE A 82 -17.57 -9.52 2.82
N SER A 83 -18.19 -10.71 2.84
CA SER A 83 -17.50 -11.96 2.55
C SER A 83 -16.91 -11.90 1.14
N ARG A 84 -15.66 -12.35 0.99
CA ARG A 84 -15.02 -12.40 -0.32
C ARG A 84 -15.72 -13.47 -1.16
N PRO A 85 -16.19 -13.18 -2.39
CA PRO A 85 -16.53 -14.22 -3.35
C PRO A 85 -15.29 -15.10 -3.56
N GLN A 86 -15.43 -16.43 -3.65
CA GLN A 86 -14.29 -17.29 -3.99
C GLN A 86 -13.64 -16.78 -5.28
N SER A 87 -12.39 -16.30 -5.17
CA SER A 87 -11.70 -15.66 -6.29
C SER A 87 -11.05 -16.75 -7.14
N SER A 88 -11.63 -17.05 -8.30
CA SER A 88 -11.08 -18.02 -9.28
C SER A 88 -10.11 -17.39 -10.29
N GLU A 89 -9.90 -16.07 -10.30
CA GLU A 89 -9.09 -15.44 -11.34
C GLU A 89 -7.60 -15.39 -10.99
N ALA A 90 -6.80 -16.12 -11.78
CA ALA A 90 -5.36 -15.98 -11.82
C ALA A 90 -4.97 -14.51 -12.13
N PRO A 91 -3.87 -13.99 -11.54
CA PRO A 91 -3.43 -12.63 -11.80
C PRO A 91 -3.15 -12.41 -13.30
N ARG A 92 -3.72 -11.33 -13.85
CA ARG A 92 -3.56 -10.93 -15.26
C ARG A 92 -2.08 -10.87 -15.65
N VAL A 93 -1.71 -11.37 -16.83
CA VAL A 93 -0.33 -11.51 -17.33
C VAL A 93 0.52 -10.23 -17.17
N HIS A 94 -0.05 -9.05 -17.40
CA HIS A 94 0.70 -7.79 -17.28
C HIS A 94 1.05 -7.37 -15.84
N LYS A 95 0.50 -8.06 -14.84
CA LYS A 95 0.80 -7.95 -13.39
C LYS A 95 1.72 -9.06 -12.89
N GLN A 96 2.21 -9.92 -13.79
CA GLN A 96 3.27 -10.85 -13.48
C GLN A 96 4.59 -10.10 -13.63
N TYR A 97 5.22 -9.84 -12.49
CA TYR A 97 6.49 -9.13 -12.43
C TYR A 97 7.63 -10.12 -12.23
N VAL A 98 8.76 -9.87 -12.89
CA VAL A 98 10.00 -10.59 -12.59
C VAL A 98 10.37 -10.32 -11.13
N PRO A 99 10.78 -11.32 -10.34
CA PRO A 99 11.23 -11.12 -8.96
C PRO A 99 12.26 -9.99 -8.86
N GLY A 100 12.04 -9.06 -7.93
CA GLY A 100 12.87 -7.87 -7.75
C GLY A 100 12.18 -6.79 -6.92
N PRO A 101 12.88 -5.71 -6.55
CA PRO A 101 12.36 -4.66 -5.66
C PRO A 101 11.14 -3.95 -6.24
N GLY A 102 11.14 -3.66 -7.54
CA GLY A 102 9.98 -3.11 -8.22
C GLY A 102 8.75 -4.02 -8.17
N ALA A 103 8.94 -5.34 -8.26
CA ALA A 103 7.85 -6.30 -8.17
C ALA A 103 7.25 -6.37 -6.75
N VAL A 104 8.11 -6.35 -5.72
CA VAL A 104 7.68 -6.25 -4.30
C VAL A 104 6.86 -4.99 -4.11
N LEU A 105 7.36 -3.85 -4.58
CA LEU A 105 6.69 -2.56 -4.50
C LEU A 105 5.31 -2.58 -5.18
N MET A 106 5.19 -3.15 -6.37
CA MET A 106 3.91 -3.27 -7.06
C MET A 106 2.91 -4.16 -6.32
N ARG A 107 3.39 -5.22 -5.64
CA ARG A 107 2.53 -6.06 -4.80
C ARG A 107 2.03 -5.29 -3.57
N MET A 108 2.87 -4.51 -2.91
CA MET A 108 2.46 -3.68 -1.76
C MET A 108 1.45 -2.58 -2.16
N LEU A 109 1.62 -1.98 -3.33
CA LEU A 109 0.60 -1.06 -3.88
C LEU A 109 -0.70 -1.78 -4.21
N ALA A 110 -0.62 -2.98 -4.78
CA ALA A 110 -1.81 -3.80 -5.05
C ALA A 110 -2.53 -4.20 -3.76
N ASN A 111 -1.82 -4.45 -2.65
CA ASN A 111 -2.42 -4.69 -1.33
C ASN A 111 -3.27 -3.51 -0.85
N ARG A 112 -3.03 -2.30 -1.37
CA ARG A 112 -3.82 -1.07 -1.14
C ARG A 112 -4.88 -0.84 -2.22
N THR A 113 -5.21 -1.86 -3.03
CA THR A 113 -6.05 -1.78 -4.24
C THR A 113 -5.52 -0.85 -5.34
N LEU A 114 -4.27 -0.39 -5.26
CA LEU A 114 -3.72 0.54 -6.24
C LEU A 114 -3.23 -0.21 -7.49
N ASN A 115 -3.69 0.24 -8.66
CA ASN A 115 -3.13 -0.10 -9.96
C ASN A 115 -2.18 1.00 -10.43
N TRP A 116 -1.52 0.83 -11.58
CA TRP A 116 -0.53 1.82 -12.05
C TRP A 116 -1.08 3.25 -12.17
N THR A 117 -2.31 3.40 -12.64
CA THR A 117 -2.95 4.72 -12.82
C THR A 117 -3.30 5.34 -11.48
N SER A 118 -3.90 4.59 -10.56
CA SER A 118 -4.23 5.11 -9.24
C SER A 118 -2.98 5.35 -8.40
N SER A 119 -1.96 4.49 -8.49
CA SER A 119 -0.65 4.69 -7.88
C SER A 119 0.00 5.99 -8.35
N ALA A 120 0.05 6.25 -9.67
CA ALA A 120 0.58 7.49 -10.21
C ALA A 120 -0.10 8.74 -9.63
N LYS A 121 -1.43 8.73 -9.55
CA LYS A 121 -2.21 9.84 -8.98
C LYS A 121 -1.97 10.01 -7.47
N VAL A 122 -1.93 8.92 -6.71
CA VAL A 122 -1.69 8.96 -5.27
C VAL A 122 -0.26 9.41 -4.95
N LEU A 123 0.74 8.91 -5.68
CA LEU A 123 2.13 9.36 -5.57
C LEU A 123 2.28 10.86 -5.86
N SER A 124 1.55 11.37 -6.85
CA SER A 124 1.55 12.81 -7.15
C SER A 124 0.95 13.65 -6.03
N ARG A 125 -0.08 13.15 -5.34
CA ARG A 125 -0.82 13.91 -4.31
C ARG A 125 -0.18 13.82 -2.93
N LEU A 126 0.23 12.62 -2.54
CA LEU A 126 0.73 12.30 -1.21
C LEU A 126 2.26 12.21 -1.15
N GLY A 127 2.89 11.72 -2.22
CA GLY A 127 4.34 11.55 -2.32
C GLY A 127 5.07 12.72 -2.99
N GLY A 128 4.34 13.67 -3.57
CA GLY A 128 4.92 14.83 -4.28
C GLY A 128 5.67 14.49 -5.57
N VAL A 129 5.55 13.27 -6.11
CA VAL A 129 6.26 12.84 -7.32
C VAL A 129 5.32 12.57 -8.48
N HIS A 130 5.63 13.15 -9.64
CA HIS A 130 4.86 12.94 -10.87
C HIS A 130 5.48 11.83 -11.71
N LEU A 131 4.85 10.65 -11.69
CA LEU A 131 5.22 9.52 -12.54
C LEU A 131 4.05 9.16 -13.46
N ALA A 132 4.33 8.93 -14.74
CA ALA A 132 3.35 8.32 -15.63
C ALA A 132 3.01 6.89 -15.18
N ALA A 133 1.79 6.44 -15.43
CA ALA A 133 1.38 5.06 -15.12
C ALA A 133 2.28 4.01 -15.81
N SER A 134 2.76 4.31 -17.02
CA SER A 134 3.74 3.47 -17.72
C SER A 134 5.09 3.38 -17.00
N SER A 135 5.55 4.46 -16.35
CA SER A 135 6.75 4.45 -15.51
C SER A 135 6.57 3.57 -14.28
N ILE A 136 5.39 3.59 -13.66
CA ILE A 136 5.05 2.67 -12.55
C ILE A 136 5.13 1.21 -13.02
N GLY A 137 4.55 0.91 -14.19
CA GLY A 137 4.64 -0.43 -14.79
C GLY A 137 6.08 -0.82 -15.16
N ALA A 138 6.90 0.13 -15.64
CA ALA A 138 8.30 -0.10 -15.97
C ALA A 138 9.16 -0.42 -14.73
N LEU A 139 8.94 0.29 -13.61
CA LEU A 139 9.55 0.00 -12.31
C LEU A 139 9.21 -1.43 -11.87
N GLY A 140 7.93 -1.79 -11.90
CA GLY A 140 7.47 -3.13 -11.54
C GLY A 140 8.13 -4.25 -12.35
N ARG A 141 8.42 -3.99 -13.64
CA ARG A 141 9.04 -4.94 -14.56
C ARG A 141 10.57 -4.89 -14.56
N GLY A 142 11.19 -4.08 -13.71
CA GLY A 142 12.64 -3.87 -13.71
C GLY A 142 13.20 -3.22 -14.97
N ARG A 143 12.33 -2.59 -15.80
CA ARG A 143 12.75 -1.84 -17.00
C ARG A 143 13.15 -0.41 -16.69
N LYS A 144 12.76 0.07 -15.52
CA LYS A 144 13.22 1.32 -14.93
C LYS A 144 13.76 1.00 -13.54
N GLU A 145 14.91 1.57 -13.22
CA GLU A 145 15.54 1.43 -11.91
C GLU A 145 14.70 2.10 -10.83
N LEU A 146 14.64 1.46 -9.66
CA LEU A 146 14.02 2.02 -8.46
C LEU A 146 15.09 2.82 -7.71
N THR A 147 15.10 4.12 -7.96
CA THR A 147 16.14 5.03 -7.47
C THR A 147 15.85 5.53 -6.04
N PRO A 148 16.88 5.99 -5.29
CA PRO A 148 16.71 6.44 -3.90
C PRO A 148 15.72 7.58 -3.70
N ASP A 149 15.62 8.51 -4.67
CA ASP A 149 14.68 9.64 -4.67
C ASP A 149 13.21 9.19 -4.73
N LEU A 150 12.93 7.96 -5.17
CA LEU A 150 11.60 7.39 -5.18
C LEU A 150 11.20 6.80 -3.82
N MET A 151 12.14 6.58 -2.88
CA MET A 151 11.84 5.93 -1.60
C MET A 151 10.89 6.75 -0.74
N ALA A 152 11.11 8.05 -0.60
CA ALA A 152 10.25 8.91 0.21
C ALA A 152 8.80 8.99 -0.34
N PRO A 153 8.56 9.22 -1.64
CA PRO A 153 7.20 9.17 -2.19
C PRO A 153 6.48 7.84 -1.97
N PHE A 154 7.17 6.71 -2.19
CA PHE A 154 6.57 5.39 -1.95
C PHE A 154 6.33 5.12 -0.47
N SER A 155 7.26 5.52 0.40
CA SER A 155 7.13 5.50 1.86
C SER A 155 5.86 6.21 2.33
N SER A 156 5.59 7.42 1.83
CA SER A 156 4.36 8.17 2.14
C SER A 156 3.08 7.44 1.75
N VAL A 157 3.06 6.75 0.62
CA VAL A 157 1.88 5.98 0.17
C VAL A 157 1.72 4.67 0.96
N LEU A 158 2.84 4.05 1.33
CA LEU A 158 2.85 2.77 2.03
C LEU A 158 2.67 2.94 3.55
N GLY A 159 2.96 4.10 4.12
CA GLY A 159 2.95 4.29 5.57
C GLY A 159 4.13 3.61 6.27
N ILE A 160 5.21 3.34 5.53
CA ILE A 160 6.41 2.66 6.05
C ILE A 160 7.53 3.69 6.04
N ARG A 161 8.29 3.80 7.13
CA ARG A 161 9.45 4.70 7.19
C ARG A 161 10.39 4.49 6.01
N THR A 162 10.92 5.59 5.48
CA THR A 162 11.72 5.61 4.26
C THR A 162 12.98 4.75 4.33
N ASP A 163 13.69 4.77 5.46
CA ASP A 163 14.89 3.97 5.71
C ASP A 163 14.57 2.46 5.78
N ILE A 164 13.48 2.12 6.46
CA ILE A 164 12.99 0.73 6.54
C ILE A 164 12.58 0.23 5.16
N LEU A 165 11.84 1.02 4.39
CA LEU A 165 11.43 0.64 3.03
C LEU A 165 12.65 0.41 2.13
N ALA A 166 13.66 1.29 2.20
CA ALA A 166 14.88 1.15 1.44
C ALA A 166 15.64 -0.14 1.80
N ILE A 167 15.75 -0.48 3.09
CA ILE A 167 16.32 -1.75 3.56
C ILE A 167 15.54 -2.95 2.99
N LEU A 168 14.21 -2.94 3.10
CA LEU A 168 13.35 -4.03 2.64
C LEU A 168 13.44 -4.25 1.12
N LEU A 169 13.72 -3.20 0.36
CA LEU A 169 13.88 -3.25 -1.09
C LEU A 169 15.35 -3.32 -1.53
N SER A 170 16.30 -3.37 -0.60
CA SER A 170 17.75 -3.35 -0.88
C SER A 170 18.17 -2.18 -1.76
N VAL A 171 17.62 -0.99 -1.48
CA VAL A 171 17.98 0.27 -2.14
C VAL A 171 18.88 1.06 -1.19
N GLU A 172 20.07 1.45 -1.66
CA GLU A 172 21.00 2.26 -0.89
C GLU A 172 20.55 3.72 -0.87
N LEU A 173 20.36 4.29 0.33
CA LEU A 173 20.08 5.71 0.49
C LEU A 173 21.39 6.47 0.67
N PRO A 174 21.55 7.67 0.08
CA PRO A 174 22.65 8.56 0.38
C PRO A 174 22.71 8.90 1.88
N ASP A 175 23.91 8.99 2.47
CA ASP A 175 24.12 9.31 3.89
C ASP A 175 23.46 10.63 4.34
N SER A 176 23.24 11.56 3.41
CA SER A 176 22.58 12.85 3.66
C SER A 176 21.05 12.79 3.64
N THR A 177 20.45 11.63 3.41
CA THR A 177 19.00 11.48 3.32
C THR A 177 18.39 11.55 4.71
N VAL A 178 17.69 12.67 5.00
CA VAL A 178 16.91 12.78 6.24
C VAL A 178 15.72 11.82 6.16
N PRO A 179 15.53 10.91 7.14
CA PRO A 179 14.37 10.02 7.16
C PRO A 179 13.09 10.84 7.21
N LEU A 180 12.30 10.79 6.14
CA LEU A 180 10.97 11.36 6.11
C LEU A 180 10.00 10.39 6.79
N THR A 181 9.33 10.89 7.84
CA THR A 181 8.20 10.20 8.46
C THR A 181 7.00 10.35 7.54
N PRO A 182 6.40 9.25 7.06
CA PRO A 182 5.25 9.32 6.17
C PRO A 182 4.06 9.95 6.89
N GLN A 183 3.11 10.49 6.13
CA GLN A 183 1.84 10.93 6.66
C GLN A 183 0.96 9.70 6.95
N VAL A 184 1.19 9.08 8.11
CA VAL A 184 0.67 7.76 8.49
C VAL A 184 -0.86 7.71 8.44
N ASP A 185 -1.56 8.78 8.83
CA ASP A 185 -3.02 8.79 8.85
C ASP A 185 -3.65 8.61 7.45
N VAL A 186 -3.09 9.19 6.40
CA VAL A 186 -3.59 9.04 5.02
C VAL A 186 -3.22 7.68 4.44
N SER A 187 -1.99 7.21 4.63
CA SER A 187 -1.59 5.87 4.16
C SER A 187 -2.42 4.77 4.81
N GLU A 188 -2.73 4.96 6.08
CA GLU A 188 -3.58 4.07 6.82
C GLU A 188 -5.06 4.14 6.39
N LEU A 189 -5.58 5.32 6.03
CA LEU A 189 -6.91 5.42 5.44
C LEU A 189 -6.99 4.65 4.11
N ILE A 190 -5.96 4.74 3.27
CA ILE A 190 -5.81 3.93 2.05
C ILE A 190 -5.85 2.43 2.40
N TRP A 191 -5.21 2.04 3.49
CA TRP A 191 -5.22 0.67 3.97
C TRP A 191 -6.60 0.22 4.47
N ASP A 192 -7.28 1.04 5.29
CA ASP A 192 -8.57 0.75 5.89
C ASP A 192 -9.65 0.46 4.81
N VAL A 193 -9.60 1.15 3.68
CA VAL A 193 -10.61 0.99 2.61
C VAL A 193 -10.39 -0.22 1.69
N ARG A 194 -9.24 -0.90 1.76
CA ARG A 194 -8.91 -2.02 0.84
C ARG A 194 -9.86 -3.23 0.97
N ARG A 195 -10.56 -3.32 2.10
CA ARG A 195 -11.49 -4.40 2.46
C ARG A 195 -12.96 -4.02 2.20
N LEU A 196 -13.20 -2.86 1.59
CA LEU A 196 -14.52 -2.34 1.27
C LEU A 196 -14.84 -2.52 -0.22
N VAL A 197 -16.10 -2.32 -0.59
CA VAL A 197 -16.54 -2.27 -2.00
C VAL A 197 -16.69 -0.82 -2.46
N GLY A 198 -16.75 -0.61 -3.78
CA GLY A 198 -16.79 0.74 -4.38
C GLY A 198 -17.85 1.68 -3.79
N ASP A 199 -19.06 1.20 -3.52
CA ASP A 199 -20.13 2.04 -2.96
C ASP A 199 -19.84 2.51 -1.53
N GLN A 200 -19.17 1.68 -0.73
CA GLN A 200 -18.76 2.08 0.62
C GLN A 200 -17.68 3.16 0.57
N VAL A 201 -16.72 3.03 -0.34
CA VAL A 201 -15.65 4.03 -0.51
C VAL A 201 -16.21 5.35 -1.03
N ARG A 202 -17.24 5.34 -1.88
CA ARG A 202 -17.94 6.56 -2.30
C ARG A 202 -18.58 7.29 -1.12
N ARG A 203 -19.26 6.57 -0.21
CA ARG A 203 -19.82 7.16 1.02
C ARG A 203 -18.76 7.77 1.93
N ILE A 204 -17.58 7.17 2.00
CA ILE A 204 -16.44 7.74 2.76
C ILE A 204 -16.00 9.05 2.10
N ILE A 205 -15.93 9.12 0.76
CA ILE A 205 -15.60 10.36 0.05
C ILE A 205 -16.65 11.44 0.33
N GLU A 206 -17.94 11.09 0.27
CA GLU A 206 -19.05 12.01 0.59
C GLU A 206 -18.93 12.55 2.03
N GLU A 207 -18.63 11.70 3.02
CA GLU A 207 -18.37 12.12 4.40
C GLU A 207 -17.15 13.05 4.49
N ALA A 208 -16.09 12.76 3.74
CA ALA A 208 -14.90 13.62 3.71
C ALA A 208 -15.22 15.01 3.14
N GLU A 209 -16.01 15.07 2.06
CA GLU A 209 -16.46 16.32 1.45
C GLU A 209 -17.35 17.13 2.40
N TYR A 210 -18.25 16.46 3.12
CA TYR A 210 -19.05 17.08 4.18
C TYR A 210 -18.16 17.68 5.27
N LEU A 211 -17.20 16.91 5.79
CA LEU A 211 -16.24 17.37 6.80
C LEU A 211 -15.33 18.50 6.31
N ILE A 212 -15.09 18.64 5.00
CA ILE A 212 -14.37 19.80 4.43
C ILE A 212 -15.28 21.03 4.44
N SER A 213 -16.56 20.88 4.08
CA SER A 213 -17.50 22.00 4.01
C SER A 213 -17.88 22.60 5.37
N GLU A 214 -17.71 21.86 6.46
CA GLU A 214 -17.86 22.35 7.84
C GLU A 214 -16.60 23.07 8.37
N ALA A 215 -15.56 23.28 7.56
CA ALA A 215 -14.34 24.02 7.93
C ALA A 215 -14.48 25.52 7.64
#